data_AF-A0A844FIX2-F1
#
_entry.id   AF-A0A844FIX2-F1
#
_cell.length_a   1.000
_cell.length_b   1.000
_cell.length_c   1.000
_cell.angle_alpha   90.00
_cell.angle_beta   90.00
_cell.angle_gamma   90.00
#
_symmetry.space_group_name_H-M   'P 1'
#
loop_
_entity.id
_entity.type
_entity.pdbx_description
1 polymer ?
#
loop_
_entity_poly.entity_id
_entity_poly.type
_entity_poly.pdbx_seq_one_letter_code
_entity_poly.pdbx_strand_id
1 'polypeptide(L)'
;MGLNDYFKEKTENLSFIELKDNSYVQINDYKIDSSLPLPILIDTLIDEVKSGDMKDDIKVSYLIEGIIYTLGVDPEFEYVDQYKDILFAYSTKIDNYIFHIGMKYMIEEKIEEAMIYFRALLVIDKTNVEALFNYGICLENKAKEFLNSGNEEKGNMFLREAMENIETILDISPKYSLAYYKLGYYYRYYGQFLKARLIWEKFLLLDEDKERKQEIREVLDAIEDDSNYEEGCNLLFSGRYSEAIEKFINIKDRYEDWWNLNYMLGLSYKGIGEIDKAIKYFMAALELNENEVNIYNELGICLFSIGNFEDAIEIFTKGIKKDNKDYKIICNRGIAYLQLGMLKEAINDIDKAYEINPYDEVVKKFKKELEIGI
;
A
#
# COMPACT_ATOMS: atom_id res chain seq x y z
N MET A 1 4.91 9.17 -15.04
CA MET A 1 4.58 10.59 -14.83
C MET A 1 4.11 10.72 -13.40
N GLY A 2 4.77 11.53 -12.58
CA GLY A 2 4.45 11.65 -11.15
C GLY A 2 3.23 12.55 -10.89
N LEU A 3 2.77 12.61 -9.64
CA LEU A 3 1.64 13.48 -9.27
C LEU A 3 1.95 14.96 -9.55
N ASN A 4 3.18 15.40 -9.29
CA ASN A 4 3.62 16.77 -9.61
C ASN A 4 3.52 17.07 -11.11
N ASP A 5 3.82 16.10 -11.97
CA ASP A 5 3.72 16.29 -13.41
C ASP A 5 2.27 16.47 -13.86
N TYR A 6 1.33 15.72 -13.25
CA TYR A 6 -0.12 15.89 -13.51
C TYR A 6 -0.59 17.31 -13.18
N PHE A 7 -0.12 17.90 -12.08
CA PHE A 7 -0.45 19.28 -11.76
C PHE A 7 0.30 20.28 -12.65
N LYS A 8 1.54 20.00 -13.06
CA LYS A 8 2.29 20.85 -13.98
C LYS A 8 1.61 21.01 -15.33
N GLU A 9 0.90 19.98 -15.84
CA GLU A 9 0.06 20.12 -17.05
C GLU A 9 -0.98 21.26 -16.90
N LYS A 10 -1.47 21.51 -15.68
CA LYS A 10 -2.48 22.54 -15.39
C LYS A 10 -1.94 23.98 -15.39
N THR A 11 -0.62 24.15 -15.57
CA THR A 11 -0.01 25.48 -15.81
C THR A 11 -0.47 26.09 -17.14
N GLU A 12 -1.00 25.28 -18.07
CA GLU A 12 -1.59 25.76 -19.31
C GLU A 12 -2.77 26.71 -19.09
N ASN A 13 -3.40 26.69 -17.92
CA ASN A 13 -4.50 27.58 -17.54
C ASN A 13 -4.02 28.94 -16.97
N LEU A 14 -2.71 29.14 -16.87
CA LEU A 14 -2.11 30.37 -16.38
C LEU A 14 -1.56 31.22 -17.54
N SER A 15 -1.80 32.52 -17.43
CA SER A 15 -1.04 33.54 -18.13
C SER A 15 -0.29 34.38 -17.10
N PHE A 16 0.86 34.91 -17.49
CA PHE A 16 1.62 35.84 -16.65
C PHE A 16 1.55 37.25 -17.24
N ILE A 17 1.24 38.22 -16.39
CA ILE A 17 1.21 39.64 -16.74
C ILE A 17 2.50 40.25 -16.21
N GLU A 18 3.19 40.97 -17.10
CA GLU A 18 4.34 41.80 -16.75
C GLU A 18 3.88 43.25 -16.56
N LEU A 19 4.31 43.85 -15.46
CA LEU A 19 4.06 45.27 -15.23
C LEU A 19 5.04 46.10 -16.06
N LYS A 20 4.61 47.28 -16.52
CA LYS A 20 5.49 48.21 -17.24
C LYS A 20 6.63 48.68 -16.33
N ASP A 21 7.78 49.00 -16.92
CA ASP A 21 8.92 49.55 -16.19
C ASP A 21 8.51 50.76 -15.33
N ASN A 22 8.95 50.78 -14.08
CA ASN A 22 8.62 51.79 -13.06
C ASN A 22 7.14 51.85 -12.62
N SER A 23 6.31 50.87 -12.99
CA SER A 23 4.97 50.70 -12.43
C SER A 23 4.98 49.73 -11.25
N TYR A 24 3.91 49.76 -10.44
CA TYR A 24 3.76 48.87 -9.30
C TYR A 24 2.29 48.57 -9.04
N VAL A 25 2.01 47.43 -8.42
CA VAL A 25 0.70 47.10 -7.84
C VAL A 25 0.82 47.22 -6.32
N GLN A 26 -0.10 47.97 -5.71
CA GLN A 26 -0.16 48.12 -4.26
C GLN A 26 -1.24 47.19 -3.69
N ILE A 27 -0.86 46.34 -2.74
CA ILE A 27 -1.78 45.48 -1.99
C ILE A 27 -1.59 45.79 -0.51
N ASN A 28 -2.53 46.53 0.08
CA ASN A 28 -2.41 47.10 1.42
C ASN A 28 -1.07 47.83 1.58
N ASP A 29 -0.17 47.34 2.44
CA ASP A 29 1.15 47.92 2.69
C ASP A 29 2.27 47.31 1.82
N TYR A 30 1.96 46.30 0.99
CA TYR A 30 2.93 45.61 0.15
C TYR A 30 2.94 46.15 -1.28
N LYS A 31 4.14 46.42 -1.80
CA LYS A 31 4.36 46.98 -3.13
C LYS A 31 5.01 45.92 -4.03
N ILE A 32 4.31 45.56 -5.09
CA ILE A 32 4.79 44.63 -6.12
C ILE A 32 5.38 45.45 -7.27
N ASP A 33 6.65 45.22 -7.60
CA ASP A 33 7.32 45.89 -8.71
C ASP A 33 7.27 45.08 -10.01
N SER A 34 7.80 45.66 -11.09
CA SER A 34 7.77 45.08 -12.43
C SER A 34 8.69 43.88 -12.65
N SER A 35 9.51 43.50 -11.67
CA SER A 35 10.36 42.31 -11.78
C SER A 35 9.62 41.01 -11.48
N LEU A 36 8.46 41.09 -10.83
CA LEU A 36 7.67 39.93 -10.43
C LEU A 36 6.59 39.63 -11.49
N PRO A 37 6.65 38.48 -12.18
CA PRO A 37 5.56 38.08 -13.08
C PRO A 37 4.31 37.80 -12.26
N LEU A 38 3.15 38.26 -12.73
CA LEU A 38 1.89 38.15 -12.00
C LEU A 38 0.96 37.14 -12.68
N PRO A 39 0.64 36.00 -12.04
CA PRO A 39 -0.21 34.99 -12.64
C PRO A 39 -1.66 35.44 -12.65
N ILE A 40 -2.36 35.09 -13.73
CA ILE A 40 -3.80 35.23 -13.87
C ILE A 40 -4.35 34.01 -14.60
N LEU A 41 -5.54 33.56 -14.20
CA LEU A 41 -6.21 32.47 -14.88
C LEU A 41 -6.74 32.92 -16.24
N ILE A 42 -6.54 32.09 -17.26
CA ILE A 42 -6.98 32.38 -18.63
C ILE A 42 -8.51 32.55 -18.70
N ASP A 43 -9.27 31.70 -18.00
CA ASP A 43 -10.73 31.79 -17.98
C ASP A 43 -11.21 33.13 -17.38
N THR A 44 -10.54 33.61 -16.33
CA THR A 44 -10.84 34.91 -15.71
C THR A 44 -10.60 36.06 -16.70
N LEU A 45 -9.51 36.02 -17.48
CA LEU A 45 -9.25 36.99 -18.55
C LEU A 45 -10.35 36.96 -19.63
N ILE A 46 -10.77 35.76 -20.04
CA ILE A 46 -11.80 35.58 -21.07
C ILE A 46 -13.14 36.14 -20.59
N ASP A 47 -13.51 35.93 -19.33
CA ASP A 47 -14.77 36.40 -18.77
C ASP A 47 -14.81 37.93 -18.62
N GLU A 48 -13.68 38.58 -18.31
CA GLU A 48 -13.56 40.05 -18.35
C GLU A 48 -13.75 40.61 -19.77
N VAL A 49 -13.13 39.98 -20.77
CA VAL A 49 -13.30 40.39 -22.18
C VAL A 49 -14.77 40.29 -22.59
N LYS A 50 -15.46 39.20 -22.21
CA LYS A 50 -16.87 38.95 -22.58
C LYS A 50 -17.86 39.87 -21.86
N SER A 51 -17.59 40.21 -20.60
CA SER A 51 -18.47 41.07 -19.81
C SER A 51 -18.41 42.55 -20.22
N GLY A 52 -17.43 42.94 -21.04
CA GLY A 52 -17.23 44.34 -21.45
C GLY A 52 -16.75 45.23 -20.32
N ASP A 53 -16.37 44.63 -19.18
CA ASP A 53 -15.94 45.27 -17.94
C ASP A 53 -14.42 45.43 -17.87
N MET A 54 -13.70 45.29 -19.00
CA MET A 54 -12.27 45.56 -19.09
C MET A 54 -12.03 47.07 -18.89
N LYS A 55 -12.10 47.51 -17.63
CA LYS A 55 -11.53 48.77 -17.17
C LYS A 55 -10.02 48.64 -17.25
N ASP A 56 -9.33 49.78 -17.35
CA ASP A 56 -7.86 49.84 -17.54
C ASP A 56 -7.03 49.15 -16.43
N ASP A 57 -7.65 48.62 -15.37
CA ASP A 57 -6.99 48.00 -14.20
C ASP A 57 -7.51 46.59 -13.91
N ILE A 58 -6.60 45.61 -13.87
CA ILE A 58 -6.86 44.23 -13.45
C ILE A 58 -7.18 44.20 -11.95
N LYS A 59 -8.25 43.49 -11.55
CA LYS A 59 -8.62 43.37 -10.14
C LYS A 59 -7.57 42.57 -9.37
N VAL A 60 -7.16 43.10 -8.23
CA VAL A 60 -6.23 42.44 -7.30
C VAL A 60 -6.70 41.03 -6.93
N SER A 61 -8.01 40.81 -6.77
CA SER A 61 -8.57 39.49 -6.45
C SER A 61 -8.21 38.41 -7.47
N TYR A 62 -8.09 38.75 -8.76
CA TYR A 62 -7.73 37.80 -9.81
C TYR A 62 -6.24 37.46 -9.78
N LEU A 63 -5.40 38.41 -9.37
CA LEU A 63 -3.98 38.15 -9.13
C LEU A 63 -3.80 37.23 -7.92
N ILE A 64 -4.56 37.45 -6.84
CA ILE A 64 -4.56 36.58 -5.66
C ILE A 64 -4.99 35.16 -6.03
N GLU A 65 -6.05 35.02 -6.81
CA GLU A 65 -6.51 33.72 -7.32
C GLU A 65 -5.44 33.03 -8.20
N GLY A 66 -4.85 33.77 -9.14
CA GLY A 66 -3.76 33.27 -9.98
C GLY A 66 -2.56 32.82 -9.15
N ILE A 67 -2.19 33.58 -8.11
CA ILE A 67 -1.08 33.22 -7.21
C ILE A 67 -1.39 31.93 -6.46
N ILE A 68 -2.58 31.81 -5.86
CA ILE A 68 -3.01 30.59 -5.15
C ILE A 68 -2.97 29.39 -6.10
N TYR A 69 -3.51 29.54 -7.31
CA TYR A 69 -3.50 28.50 -8.31
C TYR A 69 -2.06 28.09 -8.68
N THR A 70 -1.16 29.05 -8.91
CA THR A 70 0.26 28.79 -9.19
C THR A 70 0.92 27.99 -8.08
N LEU A 71 0.74 28.38 -6.80
CA LEU A 71 1.26 27.61 -5.66
C LEU A 71 0.73 26.17 -5.63
N GLY A 72 -0.54 26.00 -6.04
CA GLY A 72 -1.21 24.71 -6.07
C GLY A 72 -0.80 23.82 -7.23
N VAL A 73 -0.42 24.36 -8.40
CA VAL A 73 0.00 23.57 -9.56
C VAL A 73 1.51 23.36 -9.62
N ASP A 74 2.29 24.35 -9.19
CA ASP A 74 3.76 24.31 -9.17
C ASP A 74 4.34 24.81 -7.82
N PRO A 75 4.38 23.95 -6.79
CA PRO A 75 4.96 24.27 -5.48
C PRO A 75 6.45 24.62 -5.50
N GLU A 76 7.14 24.31 -6.60
CA GLU A 76 8.58 24.57 -6.79
C GLU A 76 8.84 25.82 -7.64
N PHE A 77 7.78 26.59 -7.93
CA PHE A 77 7.89 27.80 -8.75
C PHE A 77 8.85 28.83 -8.13
N GLU A 78 9.62 29.51 -8.97
CA GLU A 78 10.75 30.37 -8.54
C GLU A 78 10.34 31.47 -7.56
N TYR A 79 9.11 31.98 -7.66
CA TYR A 79 8.61 33.10 -6.87
C TYR A 79 7.65 32.71 -5.73
N VAL A 80 7.66 31.44 -5.30
CA VAL A 80 6.76 30.93 -4.24
C VAL A 80 6.81 31.77 -2.97
N ASP A 81 7.99 32.18 -2.51
CA ASP A 81 8.13 32.93 -1.25
C ASP A 81 7.57 34.36 -1.38
N GLN A 82 7.87 35.05 -2.48
CA GLN A 82 7.31 36.39 -2.77
C GLN A 82 5.78 36.33 -2.90
N TYR A 83 5.27 35.27 -3.52
CA TYR A 83 3.83 35.02 -3.64
C TYR A 83 3.17 34.78 -2.29
N LYS A 84 3.80 34.04 -1.36
CA LYS A 84 3.32 33.91 0.02
C LYS A 84 3.26 35.27 0.71
N ASP A 85 4.28 36.11 0.57
CA ASP A 85 4.29 37.45 1.17
C ASP A 85 3.12 38.30 0.64
N ILE A 86 2.87 38.26 -0.67
CA ILE A 86 1.73 38.95 -1.30
C ILE A 86 0.39 38.45 -0.75
N LEU A 87 0.24 37.14 -0.62
CA LEU A 87 -0.97 36.51 -0.08
C LEU A 87 -1.26 36.95 1.36
N PHE A 88 -0.24 36.98 2.22
CA PHE A 88 -0.38 37.45 3.61
C PHE A 88 -0.55 38.97 3.72
N ALA A 89 0.03 39.74 2.79
CA ALA A 89 -0.23 41.17 2.68
C ALA A 89 -1.68 41.47 2.27
N TYR A 90 -2.27 40.65 1.40
CA TYR A 90 -3.67 40.76 1.00
C TYR A 90 -4.61 40.44 2.17
N SER A 91 -4.33 39.37 2.92
CA SER A 91 -5.11 38.98 4.10
C SER A 91 -4.25 38.19 5.09
N THR A 92 -4.28 38.60 6.35
CA THR A 92 -3.64 37.84 7.44
C THR A 92 -4.29 36.49 7.71
N LYS A 93 -5.48 36.23 7.15
CA LYS A 93 -6.24 34.98 7.23
C LYS A 93 -6.37 34.30 5.87
N ILE A 94 -5.34 34.42 5.03
CA ILE A 94 -5.38 33.85 3.67
C ILE A 94 -5.53 32.33 3.67
N ASP A 95 -5.00 31.65 4.68
CA ASP A 95 -5.18 30.23 4.96
C ASP A 95 -6.65 29.81 4.99
N ASN A 96 -7.48 30.53 5.77
CA ASN A 96 -8.91 30.29 5.91
C ASN A 96 -9.66 30.57 4.61
N TYR A 97 -9.23 31.59 3.87
CA TYR A 97 -9.79 31.91 2.56
C TYR A 97 -9.54 30.78 1.56
N ILE A 98 -8.29 30.33 1.42
CA ILE A 98 -7.93 29.23 0.51
C ILE A 98 -8.68 27.96 0.89
N PHE A 99 -8.73 27.62 2.19
CA PHE A 99 -9.48 26.47 2.68
C PHE A 99 -10.96 26.55 2.31
N HIS A 100 -11.60 27.71 2.53
CA HIS A 100 -13.01 27.91 2.20
C HIS A 100 -13.29 27.73 0.70
N ILE A 101 -12.42 28.25 -0.17
CA ILE A 101 -12.58 28.08 -1.62
C ILE A 101 -12.34 26.62 -2.03
N GLY A 102 -11.34 25.94 -1.47
CA GLY A 102 -11.13 24.51 -1.70
C GLY A 102 -12.36 23.67 -1.32
N MET A 103 -12.94 23.93 -0.14
CA MET A 103 -14.19 23.30 0.30
C MET A 103 -15.36 23.61 -0.63
N LYS A 104 -15.50 24.86 -1.10
CA LYS A 104 -16.53 25.25 -2.07
C LYS A 104 -16.40 24.43 -3.36
N TYR A 105 -15.19 24.31 -3.92
CA TYR A 105 -14.96 23.51 -5.13
C TYR A 105 -15.26 22.03 -4.90
N MET A 106 -14.92 21.51 -3.73
CA MET A 106 -15.23 20.13 -3.35
C MET A 106 -16.76 19.88 -3.31
N ILE A 107 -17.54 20.82 -2.76
CA ILE A 107 -19.01 20.76 -2.71
C ILE A 107 -19.62 20.88 -4.11
N GLU A 108 -19.01 21.68 -4.99
CA GLU A 108 -19.40 21.82 -6.40
C GLU A 108 -18.93 20.64 -7.29
N GLU A 109 -18.33 19.60 -6.70
CA GLU A 109 -17.75 18.44 -7.39
C GLU A 109 -16.63 18.78 -8.39
N LYS A 110 -16.05 19.99 -8.25
CA LYS A 110 -14.86 20.46 -8.97
C LYS A 110 -13.60 19.99 -8.27
N ILE A 111 -13.38 18.67 -8.33
CA ILE A 111 -12.35 17.98 -7.54
C ILE A 111 -10.93 18.42 -7.92
N GLU A 112 -10.66 18.67 -9.21
CA GLU A 112 -9.33 19.11 -9.65
C GLU A 112 -8.97 20.49 -9.08
N GLU A 113 -9.90 21.43 -9.09
CA GLU A 113 -9.75 22.76 -8.54
C GLU A 113 -9.62 22.71 -7.01
N ALA A 114 -10.42 21.87 -6.34
CA ALA A 114 -10.29 21.66 -4.90
C ALA A 114 -8.89 21.13 -4.53
N MET A 115 -8.35 20.17 -5.28
CA MET A 115 -6.99 19.66 -5.07
C MET A 115 -5.95 20.76 -5.18
N ILE A 116 -6.03 21.61 -6.21
CA ILE A 116 -5.09 22.73 -6.42
C ILE A 116 -5.12 23.67 -5.22
N TYR A 117 -6.30 24.03 -4.73
CA TYR A 117 -6.43 24.93 -3.58
C TYR A 117 -5.91 24.31 -2.27
N PHE A 118 -6.21 23.04 -1.99
CA PHE A 118 -5.64 22.39 -0.80
C PHE A 118 -4.13 22.21 -0.94
N ARG A 119 -3.61 21.89 -2.13
CA ARG A 119 -2.17 21.80 -2.40
C ARG A 119 -1.48 23.15 -2.18
N ALA A 120 -2.09 24.25 -2.65
CA ALA A 120 -1.61 25.61 -2.39
C ALA A 120 -1.59 25.95 -0.89
N LEU A 121 -2.64 25.55 -0.16
CA LEU A 121 -2.70 25.73 1.29
C LEU A 121 -1.58 24.95 2.00
N LEU A 122 -1.27 23.73 1.56
CA LEU A 122 -0.18 22.93 2.12
C LEU A 122 1.22 23.47 1.79
N VAL A 123 1.36 24.25 0.72
CA VAL A 123 2.58 25.02 0.44
C VAL A 123 2.77 26.16 1.44
N ILE A 124 1.68 26.75 1.93
CA ILE A 124 1.67 27.80 2.95
C ILE A 124 1.86 27.22 4.35
N ASP A 125 1.10 26.19 4.70
CA ASP A 125 1.13 25.50 5.98
C ASP A 125 1.01 23.98 5.79
N LYS A 126 2.16 23.31 5.74
CA LYS A 126 2.26 21.84 5.63
C LYS A 126 1.70 21.09 6.84
N THR A 127 1.42 21.77 7.96
CA THR A 127 0.91 21.15 9.19
C THR A 127 -0.61 21.29 9.34
N ASN A 128 -1.28 21.89 8.37
CA ASN A 128 -2.72 22.06 8.39
C ASN A 128 -3.44 20.71 8.20
N VAL A 129 -3.90 20.14 9.31
CA VAL A 129 -4.56 18.82 9.35
C VAL A 129 -5.84 18.77 8.52
N GLU A 130 -6.66 19.82 8.54
CA GLU A 130 -7.89 19.86 7.75
C GLU A 130 -7.61 19.93 6.25
N ALA A 131 -6.59 20.68 5.84
CA ALA A 131 -6.15 20.73 4.45
C ALA A 131 -5.59 19.37 3.98
N LEU A 132 -4.74 18.72 4.78
CA LEU A 132 -4.22 17.38 4.50
C LEU A 132 -5.36 16.37 4.33
N PHE A 133 -6.34 16.40 5.24
CA PHE A 133 -7.46 15.49 5.19
C PHE A 133 -8.29 15.67 3.92
N ASN A 134 -8.75 16.89 3.65
CA ASN A 134 -9.60 17.16 2.49
C ASN A 134 -8.85 16.99 1.16
N TYR A 135 -7.55 17.31 1.12
CA TYR A 135 -6.70 16.99 -0.03
C TYR A 135 -6.65 15.48 -0.29
N GLY A 136 -6.42 14.68 0.77
CA GLY A 136 -6.44 13.22 0.69
C GLY A 136 -7.78 12.67 0.16
N ILE A 137 -8.91 13.25 0.56
CA ILE A 137 -10.24 12.87 0.03
C ILE A 137 -10.37 13.23 -1.47
N CYS A 138 -9.92 14.41 -1.88
CA CYS A 138 -9.94 14.78 -3.30
C CYS A 138 -9.06 13.85 -4.15
N LEU A 139 -7.86 13.52 -3.66
CA LEU A 139 -6.96 12.55 -4.31
C LEU A 139 -7.62 11.15 -4.41
N GLU A 140 -8.29 10.69 -3.35
CA GLU A 140 -9.05 9.43 -3.36
C GLU A 140 -10.17 9.44 -4.41
N ASN A 141 -10.91 10.55 -4.53
CA ASN A 141 -11.95 10.70 -5.55
C ASN A 141 -11.36 10.64 -6.96
N LYS A 142 -10.23 11.32 -7.19
CA LYS A 142 -9.54 11.29 -8.49
C LYS A 142 -8.94 9.92 -8.80
N ALA A 143 -8.43 9.22 -7.78
CA ALA A 143 -7.97 7.84 -7.91
C ALA A 143 -9.11 6.93 -8.41
N LYS A 144 -10.30 7.04 -7.82
CA LYS A 144 -11.49 6.28 -8.24
C LYS A 144 -11.87 6.55 -9.69
N GLU A 145 -11.81 7.80 -10.15
CA GLU A 145 -12.06 8.16 -11.54
C GLU A 145 -11.08 7.45 -12.50
N PHE A 146 -9.79 7.43 -12.19
CA PHE A 146 -8.79 6.72 -12.98
C PHE A 146 -8.97 5.20 -12.96
N LEU A 147 -9.25 4.62 -11.79
CA LEU A 147 -9.50 3.18 -11.67
C LEU A 147 -10.75 2.76 -12.48
N ASN A 148 -11.83 3.53 -12.39
CA ASN A 148 -13.07 3.26 -13.12
C ASN A 148 -12.91 3.41 -14.65
N SER A 149 -11.96 4.21 -15.11
CA SER A 149 -11.60 4.33 -16.53
C SER A 149 -10.57 3.30 -16.99
N GLY A 150 -10.14 2.39 -16.11
CA GLY A 150 -9.16 1.33 -16.41
C GLY A 150 -7.70 1.80 -16.36
N ASN A 151 -7.42 3.02 -15.90
CA ASN A 151 -6.07 3.53 -15.74
C ASN A 151 -5.53 3.19 -14.33
N GLU A 152 -5.17 1.92 -14.13
CA GLU A 152 -4.69 1.42 -12.84
C GLU A 152 -3.40 2.11 -12.36
N GLU A 153 -2.50 2.47 -13.27
CA GLU A 153 -1.25 3.15 -12.93
C GLU A 153 -1.51 4.50 -12.27
N LYS A 154 -2.29 5.38 -12.92
CA LYS A 154 -2.65 6.69 -12.35
C LYS A 154 -3.53 6.54 -11.12
N GLY A 155 -4.50 5.63 -11.15
CA GLY A 155 -5.38 5.37 -10.01
C GLY A 155 -4.61 5.01 -8.74
N ASN A 156 -3.69 4.05 -8.83
CA ASN A 156 -2.87 3.63 -7.71
C ASN A 156 -1.85 4.69 -7.27
N MET A 157 -1.35 5.52 -8.20
CA MET A 157 -0.49 6.66 -7.86
C MET A 157 -1.22 7.68 -6.98
N PHE A 158 -2.42 8.11 -7.38
CA PHE A 158 -3.22 9.06 -6.61
C PHE A 158 -3.64 8.49 -5.25
N LEU A 159 -4.01 7.20 -5.21
CA LEU A 159 -4.39 6.54 -3.96
C LEU A 159 -3.23 6.42 -2.97
N ARG A 160 -2.02 6.16 -3.47
CA ARG A 160 -0.81 6.16 -2.64
C ARG A 160 -0.55 7.53 -2.05
N GLU A 161 -0.63 8.58 -2.85
CA GLU A 161 -0.44 9.94 -2.33
C GLU A 161 -1.53 10.31 -1.31
N ALA A 162 -2.78 9.94 -1.57
CA ALA A 162 -3.87 10.14 -0.62
C ALA A 162 -3.55 9.48 0.72
N MET A 163 -3.07 8.22 0.69
CA MET A 163 -2.67 7.48 1.87
C MET A 163 -1.52 8.16 2.63
N GLU A 164 -0.44 8.54 1.95
CA GLU A 164 0.71 9.23 2.56
C GLU A 164 0.32 10.58 3.22
N ASN A 165 -0.57 11.33 2.59
CA ASN A 165 -1.12 12.57 3.17
C ASN A 165 -1.91 12.30 4.45
N ILE A 166 -2.75 11.25 4.46
CA ILE A 166 -3.51 10.89 5.65
C ILE A 166 -2.61 10.30 6.75
N GLU A 167 -1.54 9.57 6.41
CA GLU A 167 -0.53 9.12 7.39
C GLU A 167 0.16 10.31 8.06
N THR A 168 0.53 11.34 7.29
CA THR A 168 1.16 12.58 7.80
C THR A 168 0.29 13.28 8.86
N ILE A 169 -1.04 13.20 8.75
CA ILE A 169 -1.95 13.74 9.77
C ILE A 169 -1.70 13.11 11.13
N LEU A 170 -1.38 11.82 11.19
CA LEU A 170 -1.17 11.12 12.46
C LEU A 170 0.16 11.49 13.13
N ASP A 171 1.15 11.96 12.36
CA ASP A 171 2.38 12.52 12.91
C ASP A 171 2.15 13.88 13.56
N ILE A 172 1.24 14.69 13.00
CA ILE A 172 0.91 16.04 13.49
C ILE A 172 -0.13 15.99 14.61
N SER A 173 -1.19 15.20 14.42
CA SER A 173 -2.35 15.09 15.31
C SER A 173 -2.72 13.60 15.53
N PRO A 174 -2.03 12.90 16.44
CA PRO A 174 -2.23 11.46 16.67
C PRO A 174 -3.64 11.08 17.14
N LYS A 175 -4.47 12.05 17.55
CA LYS A 175 -5.85 11.84 18.01
C LYS A 175 -6.90 12.15 16.93
N TYR A 176 -6.50 12.56 15.73
CA TYR A 176 -7.44 12.86 14.64
C TYR A 176 -8.09 11.56 14.13
N SER A 177 -9.28 11.26 14.64
CA SER A 177 -9.96 9.97 14.42
C SER A 177 -10.22 9.68 12.94
N LEU A 178 -10.61 10.69 12.16
CA LEU A 178 -10.93 10.54 10.74
C LEU A 178 -9.76 10.04 9.87
N ALA A 179 -8.52 10.30 10.27
CA ALA A 179 -7.35 9.73 9.58
C ALA A 179 -7.29 8.20 9.77
N TYR A 180 -7.54 7.69 10.98
CA TYR A 180 -7.64 6.25 11.22
C TYR A 180 -8.80 5.61 10.46
N TYR A 181 -9.95 6.28 10.40
CA TYR A 181 -11.10 5.82 9.61
C TYR A 181 -10.69 5.56 8.16
N LYS A 182 -10.04 6.54 7.51
CA LYS A 182 -9.60 6.44 6.11
C LYS A 182 -8.45 5.45 5.91
N LEU A 183 -7.44 5.46 6.78
CA LEU A 183 -6.29 4.57 6.66
C LEU A 183 -6.68 3.09 6.72
N GLY A 184 -7.63 2.73 7.57
CA GLY A 184 -8.08 1.33 7.62
C GLY A 184 -8.69 0.88 6.29
N TYR A 185 -9.42 1.77 5.59
CA TYR A 185 -9.93 1.47 4.25
C TYR A 185 -8.82 1.31 3.21
N TYR A 186 -7.77 2.13 3.28
CA TYR A 186 -6.61 1.99 2.40
C TYR A 186 -5.86 0.68 2.66
N TYR A 187 -5.60 0.33 3.93
CA TYR A 187 -4.94 -0.93 4.26
C TYR A 187 -5.76 -2.13 3.83
N ARG A 188 -7.09 -2.10 4.01
CA ARG A 188 -7.99 -3.14 3.50
C ARG A 188 -7.93 -3.26 1.99
N TYR A 189 -7.93 -2.13 1.26
CA TYR A 189 -7.81 -2.13 -0.21
C TYR A 189 -6.51 -2.81 -0.68
N TYR A 190 -5.40 -2.58 0.02
CA TYR A 190 -4.12 -3.22 -0.28
C TYR A 190 -3.94 -4.62 0.33
N GLY A 191 -5.00 -5.23 0.89
CA GLY A 191 -4.96 -6.57 1.48
C GLY A 191 -4.17 -6.68 2.78
N GLN A 192 -3.88 -5.56 3.45
CA GLN A 192 -3.21 -5.51 4.76
C GLN A 192 -4.27 -5.54 5.88
N PHE A 193 -4.97 -6.66 6.00
CA PHE A 193 -6.15 -6.80 6.87
C PHE A 193 -5.82 -6.66 8.35
N LEU A 194 -4.69 -7.21 8.80
CA LEU A 194 -4.23 -7.06 10.18
C LEU A 194 -3.94 -5.59 10.51
N LYS A 195 -3.27 -4.88 9.61
CA LYS A 195 -2.99 -3.44 9.78
C LYS A 195 -4.28 -2.62 9.76
N ALA A 196 -5.20 -2.93 8.85
CA ALA A 196 -6.52 -2.30 8.79
C ALA A 196 -7.29 -2.47 10.10
N ARG A 197 -7.32 -3.71 10.65
CA ARG A 197 -7.93 -4.01 11.95
C ARG A 197 -7.33 -3.17 13.06
N LEU A 198 -6.01 -3.17 13.23
CA LEU A 198 -5.33 -2.41 14.30
C LEU A 198 -5.61 -0.90 14.22
N ILE A 199 -5.68 -0.36 13.01
CA ILE A 199 -5.97 1.05 12.75
C ILE A 199 -7.42 1.38 13.11
N TRP A 200 -8.36 0.51 12.75
CA TRP A 200 -9.77 0.68 13.09
C TRP A 200 -10.09 0.42 14.57
N GLU A 201 -9.38 -0.48 15.24
CA GLU A 201 -9.44 -0.62 16.70
C GLU A 201 -9.05 0.71 17.37
N LYS A 202 -8.00 1.38 16.88
CA LYS A 202 -7.61 2.71 17.36
C LYS A 202 -8.65 3.79 17.03
N PHE A 203 -9.27 3.74 15.84
CA PHE A 203 -10.40 4.60 15.48
C PHE A 203 -11.55 4.47 16.50
N LEU A 204 -11.94 3.24 16.85
CA LEU A 204 -13.04 2.98 17.78
C LEU A 204 -12.77 3.53 19.20
N LEU A 205 -11.51 3.71 19.59
CA LEU A 205 -11.14 4.34 20.86
C LEU A 205 -11.20 5.87 20.82
N LEU A 206 -10.95 6.47 19.66
CA LEU A 206 -10.80 7.92 19.49
C LEU A 206 -12.08 8.61 19.01
N ASP A 207 -12.88 7.96 18.17
CA ASP A 207 -14.07 8.58 17.59
C ASP A 207 -15.25 8.58 18.56
N GLU A 208 -16.05 9.63 18.50
CA GLU A 208 -17.25 9.80 19.32
C GLU A 208 -18.55 9.56 18.55
N ASP A 209 -18.51 9.55 17.21
CA ASP A 209 -19.69 9.36 16.38
C ASP A 209 -20.15 7.89 16.43
N LYS A 210 -21.39 7.68 16.84
CA LYS A 210 -21.92 6.33 17.05
C LYS A 210 -22.15 5.58 15.74
N GLU A 211 -22.53 6.28 14.68
CA GLU A 211 -22.85 5.67 13.39
C GLU A 211 -21.57 5.21 12.70
N ARG A 212 -20.53 6.06 12.65
CA ARG A 212 -19.23 5.68 12.10
C ARG A 212 -18.59 4.54 12.88
N LYS A 213 -18.71 4.52 14.21
CA LYS A 213 -18.21 3.39 15.01
C LYS A 213 -18.96 2.10 14.72
N GLN A 214 -20.27 2.18 14.48
CA GLN A 214 -21.05 1.01 14.13
C GLN A 214 -20.67 0.47 12.76
N GLU A 215 -20.53 1.34 11.76
CA GLU A 215 -20.01 0.99 10.44
C GLU A 215 -18.66 0.27 10.54
N ILE A 216 -17.72 0.82 11.33
CA ILE A 216 -16.39 0.22 11.44
C ILE A 216 -16.40 -1.11 12.19
N ARG A 217 -17.33 -1.34 13.13
CA ARG A 217 -17.51 -2.67 13.73
C ARG A 217 -17.97 -3.70 12.69
N GLU A 218 -18.92 -3.33 11.85
CA GLU A 218 -19.42 -4.22 10.79
C GLU A 218 -18.31 -4.55 9.78
N VAL A 219 -17.48 -3.55 9.44
CA VAL A 219 -16.32 -3.77 8.56
C VAL A 219 -15.26 -4.64 9.23
N LEU A 220 -15.01 -4.46 10.53
CA LEU A 220 -14.09 -5.31 11.31
C LEU A 220 -14.56 -6.76 11.33
N ASP A 221 -15.85 -7.00 11.58
CA ASP A 221 -16.45 -8.35 11.53
C ASP A 221 -16.27 -8.96 10.13
N ALA A 222 -16.45 -8.16 9.07
CA ALA A 222 -16.30 -8.63 7.69
C ALA A 222 -14.86 -8.98 7.28
N ILE A 223 -13.83 -8.45 7.96
CA ILE A 223 -12.41 -8.75 7.69
C ILE A 223 -11.78 -9.64 8.77
N GLU A 224 -12.55 -10.12 9.74
CA GLU A 224 -12.04 -10.85 10.90
C GLU A 224 -11.23 -12.08 10.46
N ASP A 225 -11.76 -12.84 9.52
CA ASP A 225 -11.15 -14.09 9.04
C ASP A 225 -9.86 -13.83 8.25
N ASP A 226 -9.86 -12.83 7.36
CA ASP A 226 -8.66 -12.41 6.63
C ASP A 226 -7.57 -11.94 7.61
N SER A 227 -7.96 -11.14 8.60
CA SER A 227 -7.02 -10.67 9.62
C SER A 227 -6.50 -11.81 10.50
N ASN A 228 -7.33 -12.81 10.85
CA ASN A 228 -6.91 -13.98 11.63
C ASN A 228 -5.94 -14.84 10.81
N TYR A 229 -6.19 -15.03 9.52
CA TYR A 229 -5.27 -15.75 8.63
C TYR A 229 -3.91 -15.04 8.53
N GLU A 230 -3.89 -13.72 8.33
CA GLU A 230 -2.65 -12.92 8.26
C GLU A 230 -1.88 -12.97 9.59
N GLU A 231 -2.58 -12.81 10.72
CA GLU A 231 -1.98 -12.92 12.06
C GLU A 231 -1.40 -14.32 12.30
N GLY A 232 -2.12 -15.38 11.93
CA GLY A 232 -1.64 -16.75 12.01
C GLY A 232 -0.36 -16.97 11.20
N CYS A 233 -0.29 -16.43 9.98
CA CYS A 233 0.92 -16.48 9.15
C CYS A 233 2.11 -15.79 9.84
N ASN A 234 1.89 -14.58 10.37
CA ASN A 234 2.95 -13.85 11.09
C ASN A 234 3.46 -14.59 12.32
N LEU A 235 2.55 -15.21 13.09
CA LEU A 235 2.89 -16.02 14.26
C LEU A 235 3.69 -17.26 13.87
N LEU A 236 3.28 -17.96 12.80
CA LEU A 236 3.97 -19.12 12.25
C LEU A 236 5.41 -18.77 11.86
N PHE A 237 5.61 -17.73 11.04
CA PHE A 237 6.95 -17.32 10.61
C PHE A 237 7.81 -16.74 11.74
N SER A 238 7.20 -16.34 12.85
CA SER A 238 7.89 -15.92 14.07
C SER A 238 8.18 -17.08 15.05
N GLY A 239 7.85 -18.33 14.68
CA GLY A 239 8.05 -19.52 15.50
C GLY A 239 7.04 -19.70 16.64
N ARG A 240 5.98 -18.87 16.70
CA ARG A 240 4.91 -18.94 17.71
C ARG A 240 3.80 -19.87 17.23
N TYR A 241 4.16 -21.13 17.04
CA TYR A 241 3.33 -22.11 16.34
C TYR A 241 1.98 -22.41 17.01
N SER A 242 1.93 -22.52 18.35
CA SER A 242 0.68 -22.80 19.07
C SER A 242 -0.36 -21.69 18.86
N GLU A 243 0.09 -20.43 18.88
CA GLU A 243 -0.79 -19.28 18.69
C GLU A 243 -1.24 -19.15 17.23
N ALA A 244 -0.36 -19.50 16.27
CA ALA A 244 -0.74 -19.60 14.86
C ALA A 244 -1.86 -20.63 14.66
N ILE A 245 -1.75 -21.80 15.30
CA ILE A 245 -2.78 -22.85 15.26
C ILE A 245 -4.13 -22.33 15.77
N GLU A 246 -4.16 -21.61 16.89
CA GLU A 246 -5.39 -21.03 17.42
C GLU A 246 -6.09 -20.11 16.41
N LYS A 247 -5.31 -19.26 15.73
CA LYS A 247 -5.84 -18.36 14.69
C LYS A 247 -6.40 -19.12 13.49
N PHE A 248 -5.65 -20.11 12.99
CA PHE A 248 -6.06 -20.89 11.83
C PHE A 248 -7.27 -21.82 12.12
N ILE A 249 -7.34 -22.43 13.31
CA ILE A 249 -8.48 -23.29 13.68
C ILE A 249 -9.77 -22.49 13.77
N ASN A 250 -9.71 -21.25 14.27
CA ASN A 250 -10.91 -20.41 14.42
C ASN A 250 -11.63 -20.15 13.08
N ILE A 251 -10.90 -20.19 11.96
CA ILE A 251 -11.44 -19.98 10.61
C ILE A 251 -11.57 -21.29 9.81
N LYS A 252 -11.04 -22.41 10.31
CA LYS A 252 -10.87 -23.66 9.55
C LYS A 252 -12.17 -24.23 9.00
N ASP A 253 -13.25 -24.19 9.78
CA ASP A 253 -14.54 -24.77 9.40
C ASP A 253 -15.26 -23.93 8.32
N ARG A 254 -14.90 -22.64 8.19
CA ARG A 254 -15.46 -21.74 7.16
C ARG A 254 -14.72 -21.82 5.83
N TYR A 255 -13.46 -22.25 5.86
CA TYR A 255 -12.56 -22.29 4.71
C TYR A 255 -11.92 -23.67 4.55
N GLU A 256 -12.74 -24.72 4.54
CA GLU A 256 -12.26 -26.09 4.49
C GLU A 256 -11.55 -26.45 3.19
N ASP A 257 -11.91 -25.75 2.10
CA ASP A 257 -11.41 -25.88 0.74
C ASP A 257 -10.13 -25.07 0.47
N TRP A 258 -9.63 -24.32 1.46
CA TRP A 258 -8.38 -23.57 1.34
C TRP A 258 -7.18 -24.49 1.58
N TRP A 259 -6.52 -24.91 0.49
CA TRP A 259 -5.32 -25.73 0.56
C TRP A 259 -4.20 -25.03 1.37
N ASN A 260 -4.08 -23.71 1.21
CA ASN A 260 -3.10 -22.87 1.89
C ASN A 260 -3.33 -22.83 3.40
N LEU A 261 -4.58 -22.80 3.86
CA LEU A 261 -4.89 -22.86 5.30
C LEU A 261 -4.48 -24.21 5.90
N ASN A 262 -4.80 -25.31 5.21
CA ASN A 262 -4.36 -26.64 5.63
C ASN A 262 -2.82 -26.75 5.63
N TYR A 263 -2.15 -26.19 4.62
CA TYR A 263 -0.69 -26.15 4.56
C TYR A 263 -0.08 -25.37 5.75
N MET A 264 -0.62 -24.19 6.08
CA MET A 264 -0.16 -23.40 7.22
C MET A 264 -0.40 -24.11 8.56
N LEU A 265 -1.54 -24.80 8.73
CA LEU A 265 -1.79 -25.67 9.89
C LEU A 265 -0.78 -26.82 9.96
N GLY A 266 -0.48 -27.46 8.82
CA GLY A 266 0.53 -28.51 8.73
C GLY A 266 1.91 -28.03 9.20
N LEU A 267 2.36 -26.88 8.70
CA LEU A 267 3.61 -26.25 9.12
C LEU A 267 3.61 -25.93 10.61
N SER A 268 2.50 -25.42 11.14
CA SER A 268 2.39 -25.03 12.55
C SER A 268 2.41 -26.27 13.47
N TYR A 269 1.69 -27.33 13.14
CA TYR A 269 1.72 -28.59 13.89
C TYR A 269 3.09 -29.27 13.83
N LYS A 270 3.76 -29.23 12.68
CA LYS A 270 5.15 -29.67 12.54
C LYS A 270 6.06 -28.88 13.48
N GLY A 271 5.88 -27.55 13.57
CA GLY A 271 6.65 -26.66 14.43
C GLY A 271 6.55 -26.97 15.92
N ILE A 272 5.39 -27.43 16.41
CA ILE A 272 5.23 -27.90 17.81
C ILE A 272 5.56 -29.38 18.02
N GLY A 273 5.99 -30.10 16.98
CA GLY A 273 6.37 -31.52 17.05
C GLY A 273 5.20 -32.51 16.99
N GLU A 274 3.98 -32.05 16.73
CA GLU A 274 2.78 -32.89 16.57
C GLU A 274 2.71 -33.44 15.13
N ILE A 275 3.68 -34.29 14.78
CA ILE A 275 3.92 -34.70 13.39
C ILE A 275 2.73 -35.43 12.76
N ASP A 276 2.01 -36.26 13.52
CA ASP A 276 0.83 -36.97 13.00
C ASP A 276 -0.29 -36.02 12.56
N LYS A 277 -0.46 -34.89 13.27
CA LYS A 277 -1.42 -33.85 12.87
C LYS A 277 -0.90 -33.10 11.64
N ALA A 278 0.38 -32.78 11.60
CA ALA A 278 1.00 -32.14 10.44
C ALA A 278 0.78 -32.96 9.16
N ILE A 279 1.01 -34.27 9.21
CA ILE A 279 0.76 -35.21 8.10
C ILE A 279 -0.70 -35.12 7.63
N LYS A 280 -1.67 -35.19 8.55
CA LYS A 280 -3.10 -35.09 8.20
C LYS A 280 -3.42 -33.79 7.46
N TYR A 281 -2.92 -32.66 7.95
CA TYR A 281 -3.16 -31.37 7.32
C TYR A 281 -2.44 -31.21 5.98
N PHE A 282 -1.22 -31.73 5.83
CA PHE A 282 -0.55 -31.73 4.53
C PHE A 282 -1.24 -32.65 3.51
N MET A 283 -1.76 -33.81 3.93
CA MET A 283 -2.57 -34.65 3.07
C MET A 283 -3.83 -33.94 2.60
N ALA A 284 -4.56 -33.28 3.52
CA ALA A 284 -5.74 -32.48 3.16
C ALA A 284 -5.39 -31.32 2.22
N ALA A 285 -4.27 -30.62 2.45
CA ALA A 285 -3.79 -29.57 1.54
C ALA A 285 -3.49 -30.13 0.15
N LEU A 286 -2.91 -31.34 0.07
CA LEU A 286 -2.57 -31.99 -1.18
C LEU A 286 -3.80 -32.49 -1.96
N GLU A 287 -4.83 -32.96 -1.25
CA GLU A 287 -6.12 -33.34 -1.85
C GLU A 287 -6.80 -32.14 -2.52
N LEU A 288 -6.62 -30.93 -1.96
CA LEU A 288 -7.16 -29.69 -2.49
C LEU A 288 -6.29 -29.07 -3.60
N ASN A 289 -4.96 -29.23 -3.52
CA ASN A 289 -4.04 -28.73 -4.54
C ASN A 289 -2.83 -29.67 -4.74
N GLU A 290 -2.95 -30.57 -5.72
CA GLU A 290 -1.90 -31.54 -6.07
C GLU A 290 -0.72 -30.94 -6.88
N ASN A 291 -0.76 -29.65 -7.22
CA ASN A 291 0.31 -29.01 -8.01
C ASN A 291 1.30 -28.22 -7.16
N GLU A 292 1.02 -28.03 -5.87
CA GLU A 292 1.92 -27.33 -4.96
C GLU A 292 3.04 -28.26 -4.48
N VAL A 293 4.24 -28.10 -5.06
CA VAL A 293 5.41 -28.96 -4.81
C VAL A 293 5.86 -28.91 -3.35
N ASN A 294 5.73 -27.76 -2.70
CA ASN A 294 6.16 -27.60 -1.30
C ASN A 294 5.40 -28.52 -0.35
N ILE A 295 4.11 -28.83 -0.63
CA ILE A 295 3.32 -29.75 0.19
C ILE A 295 3.94 -31.16 0.18
N TYR A 296 4.37 -31.65 -0.98
CA TYR A 296 5.02 -32.97 -1.08
C TYR A 296 6.32 -33.02 -0.28
N ASN A 297 7.13 -31.97 -0.36
CA ASN A 297 8.39 -31.93 0.37
C ASN A 297 8.14 -31.93 1.89
N GLU A 298 7.22 -31.10 2.38
CA GLU A 298 6.89 -31.03 3.80
C GLU A 298 6.25 -32.32 4.34
N LEU A 299 5.30 -32.90 3.59
CA LEU A 299 4.68 -34.18 3.93
C LEU A 299 5.70 -35.32 3.99
N GLY A 300 6.59 -35.40 3.00
CA GLY A 300 7.64 -36.42 2.96
C GLY A 300 8.64 -36.27 4.10
N ILE A 301 9.00 -35.03 4.48
CA ILE A 301 9.84 -34.77 5.67
C ILE A 301 9.14 -35.25 6.94
N CYS A 302 7.84 -34.99 7.09
CA CYS A 302 7.08 -35.47 8.25
C CYS A 302 7.04 -37.01 8.32
N LEU A 303 6.75 -37.69 7.20
CA LEU A 303 6.78 -39.15 7.11
C LEU A 303 8.16 -39.73 7.43
N PHE A 304 9.22 -39.12 6.89
CA PHE A 304 10.59 -39.48 7.22
C PHE A 304 10.88 -39.35 8.72
N SER A 305 10.42 -38.27 9.35
CA SER A 305 10.69 -38.00 10.77
C SER A 305 10.04 -38.99 11.74
N ILE A 306 8.95 -39.66 11.32
CA ILE A 306 8.32 -40.75 12.09
C ILE A 306 8.85 -42.13 11.69
N GLY A 307 9.89 -42.20 10.85
CA GLY A 307 10.53 -43.44 10.41
C GLY A 307 9.81 -44.18 9.28
N ASN A 308 8.80 -43.56 8.65
CA ASN A 308 8.08 -44.14 7.53
C ASN A 308 8.76 -43.77 6.20
N PHE A 309 9.92 -44.37 5.96
CA PHE A 309 10.81 -44.00 4.86
C PHE A 309 10.26 -44.39 3.49
N GLU A 310 9.58 -45.53 3.38
CA GLU A 310 8.95 -46.00 2.15
C GLU A 310 7.88 -45.02 1.65
N ASP A 311 6.95 -44.61 2.53
CA ASP A 311 5.91 -43.64 2.17
C ASP A 311 6.52 -42.26 1.88
N ALA A 312 7.55 -41.86 2.62
CA ALA A 312 8.29 -40.62 2.33
C ALA A 312 8.89 -40.65 0.91
N ILE A 313 9.51 -41.76 0.51
CA ILE A 313 10.04 -41.95 -0.86
C ILE A 313 8.93 -41.86 -1.90
N GLU A 314 7.76 -42.44 -1.66
CA GLU A 314 6.62 -42.35 -2.57
C GLU A 314 6.16 -40.90 -2.73
N ILE A 315 5.98 -40.18 -1.62
CA ILE A 315 5.55 -38.77 -1.63
C ILE A 315 6.58 -37.89 -2.33
N PHE A 316 7.87 -38.03 -2.02
CA PHE A 316 8.92 -37.30 -2.71
C PHE A 316 8.95 -37.62 -4.21
N THR A 317 8.76 -38.89 -4.59
CA THR A 317 8.69 -39.29 -6.00
C THR A 317 7.52 -38.64 -6.73
N LYS A 318 6.36 -38.50 -6.07
CA LYS A 318 5.22 -37.76 -6.63
C LYS A 318 5.56 -36.28 -6.81
N GLY A 319 6.17 -35.64 -5.80
CA GLY A 319 6.58 -34.24 -5.92
C GLY A 319 7.64 -33.99 -7.00
N ILE A 320 8.62 -34.89 -7.16
CA ILE A 320 9.63 -34.82 -8.24
C ILE A 320 9.01 -34.92 -9.64
N LYS A 321 7.87 -35.64 -9.77
CA LYS A 321 7.13 -35.67 -11.04
C LYS A 321 6.44 -34.33 -11.34
N LYS A 322 6.12 -33.54 -10.32
CA LYS A 322 5.53 -32.20 -10.45
C LYS A 322 6.59 -31.15 -10.76
N ASP A 323 7.73 -31.17 -10.06
CA ASP A 323 8.92 -30.40 -10.41
C ASP A 323 10.19 -31.25 -10.26
N ASN A 324 10.82 -31.53 -11.39
CA ASN A 324 12.02 -32.35 -11.45
C ASN A 324 13.33 -31.58 -11.25
N LYS A 325 13.25 -30.27 -11.01
CA LYS A 325 14.38 -29.35 -10.73
C LYS A 325 14.43 -28.89 -9.27
N ASP A 326 13.46 -29.25 -8.44
CA ASP A 326 13.59 -29.01 -7.00
C ASP A 326 14.64 -29.95 -6.41
N TYR A 327 15.84 -29.42 -6.17
CA TYR A 327 16.94 -30.21 -5.64
C TYR A 327 16.68 -30.68 -4.19
N LYS A 328 15.86 -29.96 -3.41
CA LYS A 328 15.61 -30.27 -2.00
C LYS A 328 14.81 -31.56 -1.88
N ILE A 329 13.74 -31.69 -2.65
CA ILE A 329 12.90 -32.90 -2.64
C ILE A 329 13.66 -34.13 -3.18
N ILE A 330 14.54 -33.93 -4.18
CA ILE A 330 15.41 -34.99 -4.71
C ILE A 330 16.42 -35.42 -3.63
N CYS A 331 17.08 -34.46 -2.97
CA CYS A 331 18.02 -34.74 -1.88
C CYS A 331 17.34 -35.48 -0.73
N ASN A 332 16.16 -35.02 -0.30
CA ASN A 332 15.39 -35.65 0.78
C ASN A 332 14.99 -37.10 0.45
N ARG A 333 14.63 -37.39 -0.82
CA ARG A 333 14.41 -38.77 -1.26
C ARG A 333 15.68 -39.61 -1.23
N GLY A 334 16.81 -39.05 -1.65
CA GLY A 334 18.13 -39.69 -1.53
C GLY A 334 18.48 -40.05 -0.09
N ILE A 335 18.20 -39.15 0.86
CA ILE A 335 18.39 -39.39 2.30
C ILE A 335 17.45 -40.50 2.80
N ALA A 336 16.20 -40.55 2.33
CA ALA A 336 15.28 -41.62 2.66
C ALA A 336 15.75 -42.99 2.12
N TYR A 337 16.28 -43.04 0.90
CA TYR A 337 16.91 -44.26 0.36
C TYR A 337 18.11 -44.71 1.19
N LEU A 338 18.92 -43.79 1.72
CA LEU A 338 20.02 -44.13 2.64
C LEU A 338 19.53 -44.84 3.90
N GLN A 339 18.43 -44.36 4.50
CA GLN A 339 17.86 -44.97 5.70
C GLN A 339 17.38 -46.41 5.45
N LEU A 340 16.94 -46.71 4.22
CA LEU A 340 16.56 -48.06 3.80
C LEU A 340 17.72 -48.92 3.26
N GLY A 341 18.95 -48.40 3.25
CA GLY A 341 20.12 -49.10 2.70
C GLY A 341 20.15 -49.21 1.18
N MET A 342 19.31 -48.45 0.47
CA MET A 342 19.23 -48.40 -0.99
C MET A 342 20.30 -47.46 -1.55
N LEU A 343 21.56 -47.88 -1.42
CA LEU A 343 22.73 -47.02 -1.70
C LEU A 343 22.81 -46.53 -3.15
N LYS A 344 22.42 -47.35 -4.13
CA LYS A 344 22.53 -46.96 -5.55
C LYS A 344 21.57 -45.84 -5.90
N GLU A 345 20.33 -45.96 -5.44
CA GLU A 345 19.26 -44.99 -5.62
C GLU A 345 19.58 -43.68 -4.89
N ALA A 346 20.11 -43.79 -3.66
CA ALA A 346 20.59 -42.65 -2.89
C ALA A 346 21.70 -41.88 -3.63
N ILE A 347 22.75 -42.56 -4.11
CA ILE A 347 23.84 -41.92 -4.86
C ILE A 347 23.29 -41.18 -6.08
N ASN A 348 22.41 -41.82 -6.86
CA ASN A 348 21.83 -41.19 -8.04
C ASN A 348 21.05 -39.90 -7.71
N ASP A 349 20.24 -39.92 -6.65
CA ASP A 349 19.46 -38.75 -6.25
C ASP A 349 20.34 -37.64 -5.67
N ILE A 350 21.34 -37.98 -4.83
CA ILE A 350 22.27 -36.99 -4.28
C ILE A 350 23.13 -36.37 -5.37
N ASP A 351 23.62 -37.16 -6.33
CA ASP A 351 24.37 -36.66 -7.48
C ASP A 351 23.52 -35.70 -8.32
N LYS A 352 22.28 -36.08 -8.62
CA LYS A 352 21.35 -35.22 -9.35
C LYS A 352 21.04 -33.92 -8.59
N ALA A 353 20.80 -33.99 -7.28
CA ALA A 353 20.58 -32.80 -6.47
C ALA A 353 21.81 -31.87 -6.48
N TYR A 354 23.02 -32.45 -6.46
CA TYR A 354 24.28 -31.70 -6.54
C TYR A 354 24.50 -31.06 -7.93
N GLU A 355 24.15 -31.75 -9.02
CA GLU A 355 24.17 -31.19 -10.37
C GLU A 355 23.27 -29.96 -10.49
N ILE A 356 22.10 -29.99 -9.83
CA ILE A 356 21.14 -28.87 -9.85
C ILE A 356 21.64 -27.72 -8.96
N ASN A 357 22.09 -28.02 -7.74
CA ASN A 357 22.62 -27.02 -6.81
C ASN A 357 23.88 -27.52 -6.07
N PRO A 358 25.08 -27.24 -6.61
CA PRO A 358 26.34 -27.69 -6.02
C PRO A 358 26.77 -26.86 -4.80
N TYR A 359 26.03 -25.80 -4.45
CA TYR A 359 26.37 -24.91 -3.35
C TYR A 359 25.63 -25.21 -2.05
N ASP A 360 24.58 -26.05 -2.09
CA ASP A 360 23.83 -26.43 -0.90
C ASP A 360 24.65 -27.32 0.04
N GLU A 361 24.77 -26.90 1.30
CA GLU A 361 25.61 -27.57 2.29
C GLU A 361 25.10 -28.96 2.70
N VAL A 362 23.79 -29.19 2.69
CA VAL A 362 23.20 -30.50 3.00
C VAL A 362 23.53 -31.48 1.87
N VAL A 363 23.34 -31.04 0.63
CA VAL A 363 23.66 -31.85 -0.55
C VAL A 363 25.15 -32.21 -0.59
N LYS A 364 26.04 -31.22 -0.39
CA LYS A 364 27.49 -31.45 -0.32
C LYS A 364 27.87 -32.45 0.77
N LYS A 365 27.27 -32.32 1.96
CA LYS A 365 27.54 -33.20 3.09
C LYS A 365 27.24 -34.65 2.71
N PHE A 366 26.03 -34.94 2.23
CA PHE A 366 25.64 -36.30 1.84
C PHE A 366 26.44 -36.81 0.63
N LYS A 367 26.77 -35.94 -0.33
CA LYS A 367 27.64 -36.30 -1.47
C LYS A 367 29.01 -36.80 -0.99
N LYS A 368 29.63 -36.06 -0.08
CA LYS A 368 30.93 -36.44 0.50
C LYS A 368 30.85 -37.71 1.35
N GLU A 369 29.80 -37.87 2.14
CA GLU A 369 29.60 -39.09 2.95
C GLU A 369 29.50 -40.34 2.06
N LEU A 370 28.78 -40.23 0.93
CA LEU A 370 28.65 -41.31 -0.05
C LEU A 370 29.93 -41.62 -0.82
N GLU A 371 30.83 -40.65 -1.00
CA GLU A 371 32.14 -40.87 -1.63
C GLU A 371 33.14 -41.58 -0.71
N ILE A 372 33.02 -41.39 0.61
CA ILE A 372 33.93 -41.97 1.61
C ILE A 372 33.47 -43.37 2.06
N GLY A 373 32.17 -43.66 1.96
CA GLY A 373 31.56 -44.92 2.41
C GLY A 373 31.57 -46.08 1.39
N ILE A 374 32.32 -45.97 0.28
CA ILE A 374 32.45 -46.99 -0.79
C ILE A 374 33.76 -47.75 -0.66
#